data_AF-A0A946BSA1-F1
#
_entry.id   AF-A0A946BSA1-F1
#
_cell.length_a   1.000
_cell.length_b   1.000
_cell.length_c   1.000
_cell.angle_alpha   90.00
_cell.angle_beta   90.00
_cell.angle_gamma   90.00
#
_symmetry.space_group_name_H-M   'P 1'
#
loop_
_entity.id
_entity.type
_entity.pdbx_description
1 polymer ?
#
loop_
_entity_poly.entity_id
_entity_poly.type
_entity_poly.pdbx_seq_one_letter_code
_entity_poly.pdbx_strand_id
1 'polypeptide(L)'
;MIKTVVVLTVFFIVTGFTYSKNKESNHFPEPLPTSEGQLIYQEMGCPMCHGYQGMGDGFLAEGLTPKPRNFTSYEEMTRVPYQSMYFAIKDGIPYSGMPSFNLTDSQIDDVISYVRSFLTDNYITLSTCSNVTKVVSLENVETEGKFEVEIDRSELVSANFKAGEITLTPNFSALRKAFYEKKTKLVRVHVNLTKKNKDKKDYLAIIALRMSDCIK
;
A
#
# COMPACT_ATOMS: atom_id res chain seq x y z
N MET A 1 -46.75 -2.80 -81.37
CA MET A 1 -46.48 -3.47 -80.08
C MET A 1 -44.99 -3.43 -79.83
N ILE A 2 -44.54 -2.49 -79.00
CA ILE A 2 -43.14 -2.31 -78.63
C ILE A 2 -43.00 -2.82 -77.19
N LYS A 3 -42.13 -3.79 -76.95
CA LYS A 3 -41.64 -4.10 -75.61
C LYS A 3 -40.13 -4.29 -75.67
N THR A 4 -39.43 -3.18 -75.48
CA THR A 4 -38.02 -3.08 -75.15
C THR A 4 -37.81 -3.70 -73.77
N VAL A 5 -37.00 -4.75 -73.68
CA VAL A 5 -36.58 -5.34 -72.40
C VAL A 5 -35.26 -4.68 -72.01
N VAL A 6 -35.31 -3.82 -71.00
CA VAL A 6 -34.14 -3.22 -70.35
C VAL A 6 -33.59 -4.24 -69.37
N VAL A 7 -32.42 -4.79 -69.68
CA VAL A 7 -31.68 -5.67 -68.75
C VAL A 7 -30.92 -4.77 -67.77
N LEU A 8 -31.52 -4.54 -66.60
CA LEU A 8 -30.89 -3.90 -65.45
C LEU A 8 -29.99 -4.93 -64.76
N THR A 9 -28.69 -4.89 -65.04
CA THR A 9 -27.69 -5.64 -64.28
C THR A 9 -27.48 -4.98 -62.93
N VAL A 10 -27.97 -5.63 -61.87
CA VAL A 10 -27.79 -5.18 -60.48
C VAL A 10 -26.34 -5.42 -60.07
N PHE A 11 -25.55 -4.35 -60.01
CA PHE A 11 -24.25 -4.34 -59.32
C PHE A 11 -24.51 -4.45 -57.82
N PHE A 12 -24.28 -5.63 -57.24
CA PHE A 12 -24.16 -5.77 -55.79
C PHE A 12 -22.88 -5.08 -55.35
N ILE A 13 -23.01 -3.85 -54.84
CA ILE A 13 -21.94 -3.15 -54.16
C ILE A 13 -21.71 -3.89 -52.85
N VAL A 14 -20.70 -4.76 -52.82
CA VAL A 14 -20.22 -5.35 -51.56
C VAL A 14 -19.54 -4.20 -50.81
N THR A 15 -20.33 -3.48 -50.01
CA THR A 15 -19.82 -2.49 -49.07
C THR A 15 -18.90 -3.23 -48.11
N GLY A 16 -17.62 -2.85 -48.13
CA GLY A 16 -16.59 -3.47 -47.30
C GLY A 16 -17.02 -3.50 -45.84
N PHE A 17 -17.01 -4.69 -45.26
CA PHE A 17 -16.91 -4.84 -43.81
C PHE A 17 -15.60 -4.17 -43.39
N THR A 18 -15.69 -2.96 -42.86
CA THR A 18 -14.58 -2.35 -42.16
C THR A 18 -14.27 -3.24 -40.97
N TYR A 19 -13.17 -3.98 -41.08
CA TYR A 19 -12.58 -4.73 -39.99
C TYR A 19 -12.30 -3.74 -38.85
N SER A 20 -13.16 -3.74 -37.83
CA SER A 20 -12.92 -3.00 -36.60
C SER A 20 -11.67 -3.61 -35.99
N LYS A 21 -10.54 -2.92 -36.19
CA LYS A 21 -9.30 -3.22 -35.48
C LYS A 21 -9.65 -3.16 -34.00
N ASN A 22 -9.74 -4.32 -33.36
CA ASN A 22 -9.93 -4.41 -31.92
C ASN A 22 -8.81 -3.55 -31.33
N LYS A 23 -9.19 -2.42 -30.72
CA LYS A 23 -8.26 -1.60 -29.96
C LYS A 23 -7.88 -2.47 -28.79
N GLU A 24 -6.76 -3.17 -28.94
CA GLU A 24 -6.08 -3.87 -27.87
C GLU A 24 -5.80 -2.81 -26.80
N SER A 25 -6.71 -2.67 -25.84
CA SER A 25 -6.57 -1.72 -24.74
C SER A 25 -5.65 -2.35 -23.71
N ASN A 26 -4.40 -2.60 -24.10
CA ASN A 26 -3.28 -2.72 -23.19
C ASN A 26 -2.92 -1.30 -22.72
N HIS A 27 -3.88 -0.59 -22.12
CA HIS A 27 -3.54 0.54 -21.28
C HIS A 27 -3.53 0.00 -19.85
N PHE A 28 -2.42 -0.63 -19.50
CA PHE A 28 -2.06 -0.71 -18.09
C PHE A 28 -2.06 0.74 -17.59
N PRO A 29 -2.80 1.08 -16.51
CA PRO A 29 -2.72 2.42 -15.95
C PRO A 29 -1.25 2.64 -15.57
N GLU A 30 -0.59 3.58 -16.24
CA GLU A 30 0.71 4.06 -15.79
C GLU A 30 0.52 4.95 -14.55
N PRO A 31 1.37 4.85 -13.53
CA PRO A 31 2.56 4.00 -13.46
C PRO A 31 2.26 2.54 -13.07
N LEU A 32 3.06 1.63 -13.62
CA LEU A 32 3.07 0.22 -13.23
C LEU A 32 3.30 0.09 -11.71
N PRO A 33 2.70 -0.92 -11.05
CA PRO A 33 2.97 -1.20 -9.65
C PRO A 33 4.46 -1.36 -9.36
N THR A 34 4.96 -0.67 -8.34
CA THR A 34 6.36 -0.71 -7.91
C THR A 34 6.60 -1.71 -6.78
N SER A 35 5.54 -2.34 -6.27
CA SER A 35 5.59 -3.40 -5.24
C SER A 35 4.49 -4.43 -5.43
N GLU A 36 4.70 -5.64 -4.91
CA GLU A 36 3.69 -6.71 -4.89
C GLU A 36 2.39 -6.25 -4.18
N GLY A 37 2.52 -5.53 -3.07
CA GLY A 37 1.37 -4.99 -2.34
C GLY A 37 0.57 -3.99 -3.17
N GLN A 38 1.22 -3.16 -3.98
CA GLN A 38 0.55 -2.25 -4.91
C GLN A 38 -0.18 -3.00 -6.03
N LEU A 39 0.45 -4.04 -6.58
CA LEU A 39 -0.16 -4.87 -7.62
C LEU A 39 -1.43 -5.51 -7.08
N ILE A 40 -1.35 -6.19 -5.93
CA ILE A 40 -2.49 -6.84 -5.30
C ILE A 40 -3.56 -5.81 -4.93
N TYR A 41 -3.20 -4.64 -4.39
CA TYR A 41 -4.16 -3.58 -4.09
C TYR A 41 -4.97 -3.21 -5.34
N GLN A 42 -4.31 -3.03 -6.48
CA GLN A 42 -4.96 -2.70 -7.75
C GLN A 42 -5.81 -3.87 -8.29
N GLU A 43 -5.25 -5.07 -8.37
CA GLU A 43 -5.88 -6.24 -8.98
C GLU A 43 -7.09 -6.75 -8.18
N MET A 44 -7.04 -6.67 -6.85
CA MET A 44 -8.13 -7.08 -5.98
C MET A 44 -9.26 -6.04 -5.89
N GLY A 45 -9.15 -4.93 -6.64
CA GLY A 45 -10.20 -3.91 -6.70
C GLY A 45 -10.29 -3.02 -5.47
N CYS A 46 -9.25 -2.98 -4.61
CA CYS A 46 -9.23 -2.10 -3.45
C CYS A 46 -9.45 -0.61 -3.82
N PRO A 47 -8.88 -0.06 -4.93
CA PRO A 47 -9.12 1.32 -5.36
C PRO A 47 -10.59 1.64 -5.64
N MET A 48 -11.43 0.66 -5.97
CA MET A 48 -12.85 0.91 -6.26
C MET A 48 -13.58 1.52 -5.06
N CYS A 49 -13.14 1.19 -3.85
CA CYS A 49 -13.68 1.74 -2.61
C CYS A 49 -12.71 2.74 -1.95
N HIS A 50 -11.42 2.38 -1.87
CA HIS A 50 -10.43 3.16 -1.13
C HIS A 50 -9.71 4.24 -1.97
N GLY A 51 -9.93 4.27 -3.28
CA GLY A 51 -9.25 5.18 -4.20
C GLY A 51 -7.83 4.73 -4.56
N TYR A 52 -7.32 5.16 -5.71
CA TYR A 52 -5.93 4.90 -6.12
C TYR A 52 -4.91 5.61 -5.22
N GLN A 53 -5.30 6.76 -4.68
CA GLN A 53 -4.51 7.56 -3.73
C GLN A 53 -4.82 7.20 -2.26
N GLY A 54 -5.65 6.18 -2.01
CA GLY A 54 -5.96 5.71 -0.66
C GLY A 54 -6.84 6.65 0.16
N MET A 55 -7.48 7.65 -0.44
CA MET A 55 -8.23 8.69 0.30
C MET A 55 -9.62 8.25 0.78
N GLY A 56 -10.04 7.01 0.50
CA GLY A 56 -11.37 6.52 0.86
C GLY A 56 -12.49 7.06 -0.03
N ASP A 57 -12.14 7.51 -1.24
CA ASP A 57 -12.97 8.24 -2.20
C ASP A 57 -13.10 7.50 -3.54
N GLY A 58 -12.91 6.17 -3.53
CA GLY A 58 -13.08 5.35 -4.72
C GLY A 58 -14.49 5.48 -5.31
N PHE A 59 -14.65 5.07 -6.57
CA PHE A 59 -15.92 5.18 -7.30
C PHE A 59 -17.16 4.66 -6.54
N LEU A 60 -16.99 3.61 -5.72
CA LEU A 60 -18.06 3.02 -4.92
C LEU A 60 -18.24 3.67 -3.54
N ALA A 61 -17.32 4.53 -3.09
CA ALA A 61 -17.27 5.06 -1.73
C ALA A 61 -18.51 5.85 -1.31
N GLU A 62 -19.13 6.58 -2.24
CA GLU A 62 -20.31 7.41 -1.95
C GLU A 62 -21.53 6.59 -1.50
N GLY A 63 -21.67 5.36 -2.02
CA GLY A 63 -22.78 4.46 -1.71
C GLY A 63 -22.59 3.61 -0.45
N LEU A 64 -21.46 3.73 0.26
CA LEU A 64 -21.09 2.84 1.35
C LEU A 64 -21.27 3.52 2.72
N THR A 65 -21.91 2.78 3.65
CA THR A 65 -22.01 3.15 5.06
C THR A 65 -21.61 1.95 5.92
N PRO A 66 -20.54 2.05 6.73
CA PRO A 66 -19.64 3.20 6.89
C PRO A 66 -18.83 3.49 5.61
N LYS A 67 -18.34 4.73 5.47
CA LYS A 67 -17.45 5.12 4.37
C LYS A 67 -16.14 4.31 4.43
N PRO A 68 -15.51 4.02 3.27
CA PRO A 68 -14.19 3.43 3.22
C PRO A 68 -13.18 4.28 4.00
N ARG A 69 -12.23 3.61 4.65
CA ARG A 69 -11.20 4.30 5.45
C ARG A 69 -10.28 5.11 4.54
N ASN A 70 -9.95 6.32 4.98
CA ASN A 70 -8.90 7.14 4.39
C ASN A 70 -7.53 6.72 4.94
N PHE A 71 -6.72 6.10 4.09
CA PHE A 71 -5.38 5.62 4.42
C PHE A 71 -4.32 6.73 4.45
N THR A 72 -4.60 7.92 3.92
CA THR A 72 -3.71 9.08 4.02
C THR A 72 -3.86 9.81 5.36
N SER A 73 -4.89 9.47 6.15
CA SER A 73 -5.15 10.07 7.47
C SER A 73 -4.23 9.48 8.53
N TYR A 74 -3.15 10.18 8.86
CA TYR A 74 -2.20 9.73 9.89
C TYR A 74 -2.85 9.56 11.26
N GLU A 75 -3.69 10.53 11.67
CA GLU A 75 -4.36 10.48 12.97
C GLU A 75 -5.21 9.20 13.12
N GLU A 76 -5.86 8.77 12.03
CA GLU A 76 -6.63 7.54 12.02
C GLU A 76 -5.72 6.31 11.93
N MET A 77 -4.83 6.28 10.94
CA MET A 77 -4.11 5.06 10.57
C MET A 77 -3.04 4.64 11.57
N THR A 78 -2.49 5.57 12.35
CA THR A 78 -1.57 5.21 13.44
C THR A 78 -2.24 4.48 14.59
N ARG A 79 -3.54 4.70 14.78
CA ARG A 79 -4.33 4.00 15.78
C ARG A 79 -4.86 2.67 15.27
N VAL A 80 -4.71 2.36 13.97
CA VAL A 80 -5.12 1.09 13.39
C VAL A 80 -4.00 0.07 13.56
N PRO A 81 -4.16 -0.92 14.46
CA PRO A 81 -3.14 -1.94 14.67
C PRO A 81 -3.05 -2.85 13.44
N TYR A 82 -1.86 -3.40 13.20
CA TYR A 82 -1.61 -4.34 12.11
C TYR A 82 -2.66 -5.47 12.06
N GLN A 83 -3.01 -6.05 13.21
CA GLN A 83 -3.97 -7.15 13.30
C GLN A 83 -5.36 -6.74 12.80
N SER A 84 -5.79 -5.50 13.05
CA SER A 84 -7.06 -5.00 12.55
C SER A 84 -7.06 -4.90 11.02
N MET A 85 -5.95 -4.47 10.42
CA MET A 85 -5.82 -4.44 8.95
C MET A 85 -5.79 -5.85 8.38
N TYR A 86 -5.05 -6.75 9.03
CA TYR A 86 -4.94 -8.16 8.65
C TYR A 86 -6.31 -8.84 8.60
N PHE A 87 -7.10 -8.76 9.67
CA PHE A 87 -8.43 -9.36 9.71
C PHE A 87 -9.43 -8.63 8.82
N ALA A 88 -9.33 -7.30 8.66
CA ALA A 88 -10.17 -6.58 7.72
C ALA A 88 -9.96 -7.04 6.26
N ILE A 89 -8.73 -7.40 5.88
CA ILE A 89 -8.42 -7.95 4.55
C ILE A 89 -8.81 -9.43 4.49
N LYS A 90 -8.47 -10.22 5.51
CA LYS A 90 -8.69 -11.67 5.53
C LYS A 90 -10.17 -12.03 5.58
N ASP A 91 -10.91 -11.41 6.48
CA ASP A 91 -12.26 -11.80 6.86
C ASP A 91 -13.31 -10.76 6.43
N GLY A 92 -12.86 -9.60 5.93
CA GLY A 92 -13.74 -8.46 5.68
C GLY A 92 -14.11 -7.74 6.98
N ILE A 93 -15.00 -6.75 6.86
CA ILE A 93 -15.56 -6.05 8.03
C ILE A 93 -17.08 -6.27 8.02
N PRO A 94 -17.64 -7.02 8.97
CA PRO A 94 -19.08 -7.24 9.07
C PRO A 94 -19.88 -5.94 9.10
N TYR A 95 -21.06 -5.96 8.47
CA TYR A 95 -21.96 -4.79 8.37
C TYR A 95 -21.34 -3.57 7.68
N SER A 96 -20.37 -3.79 6.80
CA SER A 96 -19.78 -2.76 5.94
C SER A 96 -19.66 -3.24 4.50
N GLY A 97 -19.19 -2.36 3.61
CA GLY A 97 -18.87 -2.71 2.23
C GLY A 97 -17.52 -3.43 2.01
N MET A 98 -16.75 -3.73 3.06
CA MET A 98 -15.44 -4.36 2.95
C MET A 98 -15.54 -5.89 2.94
N PRO A 99 -15.32 -6.56 1.78
CA PRO A 99 -15.40 -8.02 1.68
C PRO A 99 -14.13 -8.70 2.22
N SER A 100 -14.20 -10.02 2.41
CA SER A 100 -13.03 -10.87 2.64
C SER A 100 -12.26 -11.13 1.35
N PHE A 101 -10.93 -11.19 1.45
CA PHE A 101 -10.06 -11.53 0.33
C PHE A 101 -9.32 -12.85 0.58
N ASN A 102 -9.34 -13.74 -0.41
CA ASN A 102 -8.62 -15.01 -0.34
C ASN A 102 -7.14 -14.83 -0.71
N LEU A 103 -6.41 -14.12 0.16
CA LEU A 103 -4.98 -13.88 0.04
C LEU A 103 -4.22 -14.72 1.06
N THR A 104 -2.99 -15.09 0.71
CA THR A 104 -2.03 -15.68 1.66
C THR A 104 -1.58 -14.65 2.69
N ASP A 105 -1.10 -15.11 3.85
CA ASP A 105 -0.66 -14.21 4.92
C ASP A 105 0.47 -13.27 4.46
N SER A 106 1.34 -13.74 3.57
CA SER A 106 2.41 -12.92 2.96
C SER A 106 1.84 -11.84 2.04
N GLN A 107 0.86 -12.18 1.21
CA GLN A 107 0.21 -11.21 0.32
C GLN A 107 -0.56 -10.14 1.12
N ILE A 108 -1.23 -10.53 2.21
CA ILE A 108 -1.88 -9.58 3.12
C ILE A 108 -0.85 -8.64 3.76
N ASP A 109 0.29 -9.19 4.17
CA ASP A 109 1.42 -8.41 4.68
C ASP A 109 1.93 -7.37 3.68
N ASP A 110 2.03 -7.74 2.40
CA ASP A 110 2.47 -6.84 1.33
C ASP A 110 1.42 -5.74 1.07
N VAL A 111 0.13 -6.08 1.02
CA VAL A 111 -0.96 -5.11 0.89
C VAL A 111 -0.99 -4.14 2.07
N ILE A 112 -0.84 -4.62 3.32
CA ILE A 112 -0.80 -3.75 4.50
C ILE A 112 0.40 -2.79 4.42
N SER A 113 1.54 -3.28 3.94
CA SER A 113 2.74 -2.45 3.77
C SER A 113 2.50 -1.35 2.74
N TYR A 114 1.84 -1.65 1.63
CA TYR A 114 1.43 -0.66 0.63
C TYR A 114 0.34 0.30 1.16
N VAL A 115 -0.67 -0.18 1.87
CA VAL A 115 -1.70 0.67 2.48
C VAL A 115 -1.07 1.69 3.45
N ARG A 116 -0.03 1.30 4.18
CA ARG A 116 0.69 2.21 5.07
C ARG A 116 1.62 3.18 4.34
N SER A 117 2.01 2.89 3.10
CA SER A 117 2.77 3.85 2.31
C SER A 117 1.98 5.08 1.90
N PHE A 118 0.64 5.06 2.00
CA PHE A 118 -0.17 6.28 1.84
C PHE A 118 0.06 7.34 2.93
N LEU A 119 0.78 7.01 4.02
CA LEU A 119 1.07 7.96 5.10
C LEU A 119 2.23 8.91 4.80
N THR A 120 3.11 8.54 3.87
CA THR A 120 4.28 9.34 3.49
C THR A 120 4.88 8.77 2.22
N ASP A 121 5.37 9.63 1.32
CA ASP A 121 6.05 9.22 0.09
C ASP A 121 7.29 8.35 0.36
N ASN A 122 7.84 8.40 1.58
CA ASN A 122 9.01 7.63 2.01
C ASN A 122 8.65 6.60 3.09
N TYR A 123 7.74 5.68 2.77
CA TYR A 123 7.43 4.55 3.65
C TYR A 123 8.32 3.34 3.33
N ILE A 124 9.24 3.03 4.25
CA ILE A 124 10.25 1.98 4.07
C ILE A 124 9.91 0.79 4.96
N THR A 125 9.64 -0.37 4.37
CA THR A 125 9.45 -1.61 5.14
C THR A 125 10.73 -2.43 5.16
N LEU A 126 11.19 -2.83 6.35
CA LEU A 126 12.42 -3.61 6.52
C LEU A 126 12.13 -4.87 7.33
N SER A 127 12.43 -6.03 6.76
CA SER A 127 12.45 -7.29 7.50
C SER A 127 13.87 -7.59 7.96
N THR A 128 14.04 -7.84 9.26
CA THR A 128 15.35 -8.12 9.88
C THR A 128 15.26 -9.14 11.00
N CYS A 129 16.41 -9.68 11.38
CA CYS A 129 16.55 -10.45 12.61
C CYS A 129 16.65 -9.54 13.83
N SER A 130 16.11 -10.01 14.96
CA SER A 130 16.06 -9.28 16.23
C SER A 130 17.41 -8.92 16.85
N ASN A 131 18.51 -9.47 16.34
CA ASN A 131 19.89 -9.20 16.77
C ASN A 131 20.72 -8.47 15.70
N VAL A 132 20.11 -8.05 14.59
CA VAL A 132 20.80 -7.42 13.46
C VAL A 132 20.45 -5.94 13.39
N THR A 133 21.46 -5.09 13.54
CA THR A 133 21.39 -3.66 13.27
C THR A 133 21.11 -3.41 11.78
N LYS A 134 20.23 -2.46 11.48
CA LYS A 134 19.91 -2.05 10.11
C LYS A 134 20.31 -0.62 9.87
N VAL A 135 20.91 -0.37 8.72
CA VAL A 135 21.22 0.97 8.22
C VAL A 135 20.30 1.22 7.05
N VAL A 136 19.67 2.39 7.04
CA VAL A 136 18.72 2.82 6.02
C VAL A 136 19.21 4.13 5.45
N SER A 137 19.49 4.15 4.14
CA SER A 137 19.77 5.39 3.43
C SER A 137 18.49 6.20 3.30
N LEU A 138 18.58 7.50 3.58
CA LEU A 138 17.51 8.47 3.49
C LEU A 138 17.79 9.49 2.37
N GLU A 139 18.57 9.11 1.36
CA GLU A 139 18.93 9.98 0.22
C GLU A 139 17.72 10.59 -0.51
N ASN A 140 16.59 9.87 -0.55
CA ASN A 140 15.35 10.35 -1.18
C ASN A 140 14.43 11.10 -0.20
N VAL A 141 14.83 11.23 1.06
CA VAL A 141 14.07 11.92 2.10
C VAL A 141 14.67 13.31 2.29
N GLU A 142 13.84 14.34 2.16
CA GLU A 142 14.25 15.72 2.37
C GLU A 142 14.52 15.98 3.87
N THR A 143 15.70 15.57 4.32
CA THR A 143 16.19 15.70 5.70
C THR A 143 16.93 17.00 5.94
N GLU A 144 17.01 17.88 4.93
CA GLU A 144 17.59 19.21 5.04
C GLU A 144 16.70 20.12 5.91
N GLY A 145 16.94 20.08 7.23
CA GLY A 145 16.23 20.89 8.22
C GLY A 145 16.16 20.25 9.60
N LYS A 146 15.50 20.92 10.55
CA LYS A 146 15.17 20.33 11.85
C LYS A 146 14.04 19.31 11.66
N PHE A 147 14.35 18.04 11.89
CA PHE A 147 13.37 16.96 11.99
C PHE A 147 13.53 16.24 13.32
N GLU A 148 12.47 15.55 13.73
CA GLU A 148 12.38 14.75 14.96
C GLU A 148 12.22 13.28 14.58
N VAL A 149 12.94 12.41 15.29
CA VAL A 149 12.83 10.96 15.16
C VAL A 149 11.99 10.44 16.30
N GLU A 150 10.86 9.82 15.98
CA GLU A 150 9.97 9.21 16.96
C GLU A 150 9.85 7.72 16.74
N ILE A 151 9.92 6.94 17.82
CA ILE A 151 9.85 5.49 17.78
C ILE A 151 8.66 5.03 18.62
N ASP A 152 7.69 4.34 18.02
CA ASP A 152 6.47 3.91 18.69
C ASP A 152 6.73 2.95 19.86
N ARG A 153 7.82 2.17 19.77
CA ARG A 153 8.30 1.21 20.76
C ARG A 153 9.78 1.40 21.02
N SER A 154 10.13 2.57 21.52
CA SER A 154 11.52 2.98 21.80
C SER A 154 12.24 2.06 22.79
N GLU A 155 11.52 1.24 23.57
CA GLU A 155 12.11 0.23 24.44
C GLU A 155 12.78 -0.92 23.67
N LEU A 156 12.35 -1.16 22.43
CA LEU A 156 12.80 -2.28 21.61
C LEU A 156 13.87 -1.92 20.59
N VAL A 157 13.91 -0.68 20.12
CA VAL A 157 14.82 -0.24 19.06
C VAL A 157 15.24 1.18 19.37
N SER A 158 16.54 1.44 19.24
CA SER A 158 17.07 2.79 19.21
C SER A 158 17.43 3.19 17.78
N ALA A 159 17.35 4.49 17.48
CA ALA A 159 17.72 5.05 16.19
C ALA A 159 18.82 6.09 16.38
N ASN A 160 19.82 6.06 15.51
CA ASN A 160 20.86 7.08 15.41
C ASN A 160 20.92 7.58 13.97
N PHE A 161 20.79 8.90 13.78
CA PHE A 161 20.90 9.51 12.46
C PHE A 161 22.29 10.13 12.28
N LYS A 162 22.97 9.76 11.19
CA LYS A 162 24.27 10.32 10.82
C LYS A 162 24.43 10.32 9.31
N ALA A 163 24.82 11.47 8.75
CA ALA A 163 25.22 11.62 7.35
C ALA A 163 24.18 11.10 6.32
N GLY A 164 22.88 11.37 6.53
CA GLY A 164 21.83 10.93 5.61
C GLY A 164 21.42 9.47 5.78
N GLU A 165 21.97 8.77 6.77
CA GLU A 165 21.57 7.41 7.12
C GLU A 165 20.97 7.37 8.52
N ILE A 166 20.02 6.45 8.71
CA ILE A 166 19.51 6.10 10.03
C ILE A 166 19.89 4.66 10.37
N THR A 167 20.59 4.52 11.49
CA THR A 167 21.01 3.24 12.06
C THR A 167 20.01 2.83 13.13
N LEU A 168 19.30 1.74 12.89
CA LEU A 168 18.32 1.12 13.77
C LEU A 168 18.98 -0.04 14.52
N THR A 169 19.14 0.11 15.83
CA THR A 169 19.78 -0.90 16.69
C THR A 169 18.72 -1.59 17.56
N PRO A 170 18.46 -2.89 17.33
CA PRO A 170 17.57 -3.66 18.17
C PRO A 170 18.10 -3.82 19.61
N ASN A 171 17.23 -3.65 20.60
CA ASN A 171 17.48 -4.07 21.97
C ASN A 171 17.16 -5.56 22.09
N PHE A 172 18.18 -6.39 21.89
CA PHE A 172 18.02 -7.84 21.85
C PHE A 172 17.38 -8.42 23.12
N SER A 173 17.71 -7.89 24.30
CA SER A 173 17.13 -8.38 25.57
C SER A 173 15.62 -8.09 25.65
N ALA A 174 15.21 -6.86 25.33
CA ALA A 174 13.81 -6.46 25.34
C ALA A 174 12.99 -7.20 24.27
N LEU A 175 13.58 -7.41 23.09
CA LEU A 175 12.96 -8.18 22.01
C LEU A 175 12.78 -9.65 22.36
N ARG A 176 13.82 -10.28 22.93
CA ARG A 176 13.74 -11.66 23.42
C ARG A 176 12.59 -11.80 24.41
N LYS A 177 12.51 -10.91 25.41
CA LYS A 177 11.38 -10.86 26.35
C LYS A 177 10.04 -10.73 25.62
N ALA A 178 9.92 -9.82 24.66
CA ALA A 178 8.71 -9.64 23.87
C ALA A 178 8.28 -10.89 23.08
N PHE A 179 9.22 -11.63 22.49
CA PHE A 179 8.92 -12.88 21.77
C PHE A 179 8.44 -13.99 22.72
N TYR A 180 9.15 -14.20 23.84
CA TYR A 180 8.79 -15.25 24.81
C TYR A 180 7.48 -14.94 25.54
N GLU A 181 7.31 -13.74 26.09
CA GLU A 181 6.12 -13.40 26.88
C GLU A 181 4.85 -13.33 26.04
N LYS A 182 4.95 -12.78 24.82
CA LYS A 182 3.79 -12.66 23.94
C LYS A 182 3.60 -13.88 23.02
N LYS A 183 4.47 -14.88 23.11
CA LYS A 183 4.52 -16.06 22.23
C LYS A 183 4.43 -15.69 20.74
N THR A 184 5.01 -14.55 20.36
CA THR A 184 5.04 -14.07 18.97
C THR A 184 6.36 -14.44 18.34
N LYS A 185 6.37 -14.64 17.01
CA LYS A 185 7.60 -14.81 16.22
C LYS A 185 8.03 -13.54 15.49
N LEU A 186 7.18 -12.50 15.54
CA LEU A 186 7.36 -11.26 14.81
C LEU A 186 7.01 -10.07 15.70
N VAL A 187 7.89 -9.10 15.74
CA VAL A 187 7.71 -7.82 16.42
C VAL A 187 7.84 -6.70 15.41
N ARG A 188 6.93 -5.72 15.48
CA ARG A 188 6.92 -4.55 14.61
C ARG A 188 7.20 -3.29 15.42
N VAL A 189 8.01 -2.41 14.85
CA VAL A 189 8.37 -1.08 15.38
C VAL A 189 8.36 -0.09 14.23
N HIS A 190 7.82 1.10 14.46
CA HIS A 190 7.81 2.20 13.49
C HIS A 190 8.72 3.31 13.96
N VAL A 191 9.55 3.79 13.04
CA VAL A 191 10.42 4.95 13.23
C VAL A 191 9.94 6.04 12.29
N ASN A 192 9.40 7.10 12.85
CA ASN A 192 8.83 8.22 12.11
C ASN A 192 9.83 9.38 12.10
N LEU A 193 10.18 9.86 10.90
CA LEU A 193 10.93 11.09 10.70
C LEU A 193 9.93 12.20 10.43
N THR A 194 9.91 13.21 11.27
CA THR A 194 8.84 14.21 11.28
C THR A 194 9.38 15.62 11.32
N LYS A 195 8.69 16.54 10.67
CA LYS A 195 9.02 17.97 10.67
C LYS A 195 7.81 18.71 11.20
N LYS A 196 8.03 19.56 12.20
CA LYS A 196 6.96 20.40 12.74
C LYS A 196 6.76 21.61 11.82
N ASN A 197 5.56 21.76 11.28
CA ASN A 197 5.18 22.85 10.41
C ASN A 197 3.95 23.56 10.97
N LYS A 198 4.19 24.69 11.66
CA LYS A 198 3.18 25.40 12.46
C LYS A 198 2.54 24.45 13.50
N ASP A 199 1.24 24.19 13.37
CA ASP A 199 0.45 23.31 14.23
C ASP A 199 0.27 21.89 13.65
N LYS A 200 0.86 21.64 12.48
CA LYS A 200 0.81 20.34 11.80
C LYS A 200 2.17 19.66 11.83
N LYS A 201 2.12 18.34 11.76
CA LYS A 201 3.28 17.47 11.77
C LYS A 201 3.38 16.79 10.42
N ASP A 202 4.42 17.13 9.69
CA ASP A 202 4.70 16.59 8.36
C ASP A 202 5.59 15.36 8.53
N TYR A 203 5.24 14.25 7.88
CA TYR A 203 6.01 13.00 7.94
C TYR A 203 6.93 12.94 6.74
N LEU A 204 8.23 13.09 6.99
CA LEU A 204 9.26 13.02 5.96
C LEU A 204 9.49 11.58 5.52
N ALA A 205 9.49 10.63 6.48
CA ALA A 205 9.61 9.21 6.23
C ALA A 205 9.03 8.39 7.39
N ILE A 206 8.59 7.17 7.10
CA ILE A 206 8.17 6.19 8.09
C ILE A 206 8.90 4.89 7.78
N ILE A 207 9.67 4.38 8.73
CA ILE A 207 10.39 3.13 8.60
C ILE A 207 9.71 2.08 9.47
N ALA A 208 9.09 1.09 8.83
CA ALA A 208 8.45 -0.04 9.49
C ALA A 208 9.42 -1.21 9.61
N LEU A 209 9.98 -1.40 10.81
CA LEU A 209 10.90 -2.49 11.11
C LEU A 209 10.12 -3.73 11.57
N ARG A 210 10.23 -4.82 10.79
CA ARG A 210 9.69 -6.15 11.06
C ARG A 210 10.82 -7.04 11.56
N MET A 211 10.83 -7.31 12.86
CA MET A 211 11.88 -8.10 13.50
C MET A 211 11.38 -9.51 13.82
N SER A 212 12.03 -10.51 13.24
CA SER A 212 11.77 -11.91 13.53
C SER A 212 12.74 -12.44 14.59
N ASP A 213 12.29 -13.40 15.39
CA ASP A 213 13.19 -14.17 16.25
C ASP A 213 14.00 -15.16 15.39
N CYS A 214 15.24 -14.78 15.08
CA CYS A 214 16.15 -15.58 14.26
C CYS A 214 17.03 -16.52 15.07
N ILE A 215 16.88 -16.52 16.40
CA ILE A 215 17.70 -17.35 17.28
C ILE A 215 16.84 -18.55 17.65
N LYS A 216 17.07 -19.66 16.94
CA LYS A 216 16.59 -20.99 17.32
C LYS A 216 17.46 -21.57 18.42
#